data_AF-A0A3B9LPH0-F1
#
_entry.id   AF-A0A3B9LPH0-F1
#
_cell.length_a   1.000
_cell.length_b   1.000
_cell.length_c   1.000
_cell.angle_alpha   90.00
_cell.angle_beta   90.00
_cell.angle_gamma   90.00
#
_symmetry.space_group_name_H-M   'P 1'
#
loop_
_entity.id
_entity.type
_entity.pdbx_description
1 polymer ?
#
loop_
_entity_poly.entity_id
_entity_poly.type
_entity_poly.pdbx_seq_one_letter_code
_entity_poly.pdbx_strand_id
1 'polypeptide(L)'
;MNMERARTLGELKESGYRARSVKDELRANLISKLRSGKKLFRGIVGYDETVIPQLVNAILAKHNIILLGLRGQAKSRIIRQLTELLDDQLPIIAGSEVNDNPFHPISAYGRQTLQLHGDLTHIEWIGRDARFVEKLATPDVTIADIIGDVDP
;
A
#
# COMPACT_ATOMS: atom_id res chain seq x y z
N MET A 1 -9.64 -16.55 14.23
CA MET A 1 -9.95 -15.78 15.47
C MET A 1 -10.10 -14.33 15.07
N ASN A 2 -11.32 -13.81 15.07
CA ASN A 2 -11.57 -12.38 14.89
C ASN A 2 -11.09 -11.67 16.15
N MET A 3 -9.86 -11.16 16.11
CA MET A 3 -9.43 -10.16 17.06
C MET A 3 -10.28 -8.93 16.77
N GLU A 4 -11.16 -8.51 17.69
CA GLU A 4 -11.88 -7.25 17.53
C GLU A 4 -10.83 -6.16 17.33
N ARG A 5 -10.81 -5.60 16.12
CA ARG A 5 -9.83 -4.58 15.79
C ARG A 5 -10.23 -3.27 16.45
N ALA A 6 -9.22 -2.48 16.83
CA ALA A 6 -9.41 -1.14 17.33
C ALA A 6 -10.35 -0.34 16.41
N ARG A 7 -11.30 0.38 17.02
CA ARG A 7 -12.27 1.27 16.36
C ARG A 7 -11.98 2.74 16.65
N THR A 8 -11.10 3.01 17.60
CA THR A 8 -10.63 4.36 17.92
C THR A 8 -9.11 4.45 17.87
N LEU A 9 -8.59 5.68 17.75
CA LEU A 9 -7.15 5.93 17.82
C LEU A 9 -6.55 5.51 19.17
N GLY A 10 -7.27 5.70 20.28
CA GLY A 10 -6.85 5.26 21.60
C GLY A 10 -6.63 3.75 21.67
N GLU A 11 -7.61 2.97 21.23
CA GLU A 11 -7.50 1.51 21.15
C GLU A 11 -6.37 1.08 20.21
N LEU A 12 -6.16 1.81 19.10
CA LEU A 12 -5.09 1.51 18.15
C LEU A 12 -3.71 1.70 18.79
N LYS A 13 -3.53 2.76 19.59
CA LYS A 13 -2.31 2.98 20.38
C LYS A 13 -2.10 1.86 21.40
N GLU A 14 -3.13 1.49 22.14
CA GLU A 14 -3.08 0.42 23.16
C GLU A 14 -2.78 -0.95 22.55
N SER A 15 -3.25 -1.22 21.33
CA SER A 15 -2.93 -2.46 20.60
C SER A 15 -1.45 -2.59 20.23
N GLY A 16 -0.66 -1.52 20.38
CA GLY A 16 0.75 -1.48 20.01
C GLY A 16 0.98 -1.38 18.50
N TYR A 17 -0.06 -1.02 17.73
CA TYR A 17 0.06 -0.84 16.29
C TYR A 17 1.11 0.21 15.96
N ARG A 18 1.98 -0.10 15.00
CA ARG A 18 3.01 0.81 14.50
C ARG A 18 2.79 1.08 13.03
N ALA A 19 2.52 2.34 12.71
CA ALA A 19 2.50 2.79 11.33
C ALA A 19 3.87 2.56 10.69
N ARG A 20 3.86 2.09 9.45
CA ARG A 20 5.06 1.89 8.63
C ARG A 20 4.81 2.41 7.22
N SER A 21 5.88 2.82 6.56
CA SER A 21 5.81 3.21 5.15
C SER A 21 5.42 2.02 4.28
N VAL A 22 4.76 2.28 3.15
CA VAL A 22 4.46 1.24 2.14
C VAL A 22 5.73 0.50 1.71
N LYS A 23 6.85 1.21 1.59
CA LYS A 23 8.15 0.63 1.22
C LYS A 23 8.69 -0.33 2.30
N ASP A 24 8.52 0.00 3.58
CA ASP A 24 8.91 -0.89 4.68
C ASP A 24 8.01 -2.11 4.79
N GLU A 25 6.71 -1.92 4.60
CA GLU A 25 5.72 -2.98 4.55
C GLU A 25 6.02 -3.98 3.43
N LEU A 26 6.14 -3.50 2.19
CA LEU A 26 6.48 -4.31 1.02
C LEU A 26 7.78 -5.10 1.24
N ARG A 27 8.83 -4.43 1.75
CA ARG A 27 10.12 -5.06 2.04
C ARG A 27 10.00 -6.17 3.09
N ALA A 28 9.36 -5.89 4.22
CA ALA A 28 9.22 -6.86 5.30
C ALA A 28 8.40 -8.09 4.86
N ASN A 29 7.29 -7.85 4.17
CA ASN A 29 6.40 -8.90 3.71
C ASN A 29 7.02 -9.69 2.54
N LEU A 30 7.82 -9.06 1.68
CA LEU A 30 8.64 -9.74 0.69
C LEU A 30 9.65 -10.70 1.33
N ILE A 31 10.38 -10.25 2.34
CA ILE A 31 11.35 -11.10 3.08
C ILE A 31 10.63 -12.32 3.68
N SER A 32 9.45 -12.12 4.27
CA SER A 32 8.63 -13.21 4.80
C SER A 32 8.18 -14.19 3.70
N LYS A 33 7.68 -13.69 2.57
CA LYS A 33 7.24 -14.51 1.43
C LYS A 33 8.40 -15.32 0.86
N LEU A 34 9.59 -14.71 0.69
CA LEU A 34 10.81 -15.39 0.24
C LEU A 34 11.25 -16.50 1.19
N ARG A 35 11.27 -16.26 2.51
CA ARG A 35 11.62 -17.27 3.52
C ARG A 35 10.66 -18.46 3.51
N SER A 36 9.39 -18.23 3.18
CA SER A 36 8.39 -19.29 3.10
C SER A 36 8.48 -20.16 1.83
N GLY A 37 9.34 -19.81 0.87
CA GLY A 37 9.46 -20.52 -0.41
C GLY A 37 8.23 -20.42 -1.32
N LYS A 38 7.24 -19.59 -0.95
CA LYS A 38 6.04 -19.37 -1.77
C LYS A 38 6.41 -18.60 -3.03
N LYS A 39 5.81 -18.96 -4.17
CA LYS A 39 5.95 -18.19 -5.42
C LYS A 39 5.50 -16.74 -5.20
N LEU A 40 6.37 -15.79 -5.60
CA LEU A 40 6.10 -14.36 -5.50
C LEU A 40 4.97 -13.92 -6.41
N PHE A 41 5.09 -14.28 -7.70
CA PHE A 41 4.15 -13.91 -8.74
C PHE A 41 3.52 -15.14 -9.38
N ARG A 42 2.21 -15.34 -9.18
CA ARG A 42 1.48 -16.49 -9.72
C ARG A 42 1.08 -16.23 -11.18
N GLY A 43 1.30 -17.21 -12.05
CA GLY A 43 0.92 -17.10 -13.46
C GLY A 43 1.76 -16.11 -14.27
N ILE A 44 2.94 -15.73 -13.77
CA ILE A 44 4.02 -15.11 -14.54
C ILE A 44 4.97 -16.23 -14.98
N VAL A 45 5.30 -16.30 -16.26
CA VAL A 45 6.10 -17.38 -16.86
C VAL A 45 7.31 -16.76 -17.54
N GLY A 46 8.51 -17.34 -17.32
CA GLY A 46 9.73 -16.96 -18.03
C GLY A 46 10.48 -15.74 -17.47
N TYR A 47 10.01 -15.16 -16.36
CA TYR A 47 10.66 -14.00 -15.72
C TYR A 47 11.44 -14.34 -14.45
N ASP A 48 11.51 -15.62 -14.09
CA ASP A 48 12.19 -16.12 -12.90
C ASP A 48 13.68 -15.77 -12.87
N GLU A 49 14.34 -15.72 -14.04
CA GLU A 49 15.77 -15.42 -14.17
C GLU A 49 16.07 -13.98 -14.64
N THR A 50 15.04 -13.15 -14.89
CA THR A 50 15.21 -11.81 -15.49
C THR A 50 14.54 -10.71 -14.68
N VAL A 51 13.23 -10.55 -14.81
CA VAL A 51 12.46 -9.44 -14.23
C VAL A 51 12.21 -9.64 -12.74
N ILE A 52 11.89 -10.86 -12.31
CA ILE A 52 11.55 -11.15 -10.90
C ILE A 52 12.73 -10.85 -9.97
N PRO A 53 13.98 -11.29 -10.25
CA PRO A 53 15.13 -10.95 -9.40
C PRO A 53 15.38 -9.44 -9.28
N GLN A 54 15.25 -8.70 -10.38
CA GLN A 54 15.41 -7.24 -10.38
C GLN A 54 14.32 -6.55 -9.53
N LEU A 55 13.08 -7.02 -9.64
CA LEU A 55 11.97 -6.51 -8.85
C LEU A 55 12.15 -6.77 -7.35
N VAL A 56 12.62 -7.98 -7.00
CA VAL A 56 12.97 -8.33 -5.61
C VAL A 56 14.03 -7.38 -5.08
N ASN A 57 15.13 -7.19 -5.82
CA ASN A 57 16.20 -6.28 -5.41
C ASN A 57 15.70 -4.84 -5.24
N ALA A 58 14.89 -4.34 -6.18
CA ALA A 58 14.33 -3.00 -6.11
C ALA A 58 13.43 -2.80 -4.86
N ILE A 59 12.59 -3.78 -4.51
CA ILE A 59 11.74 -3.72 -3.31
C ILE A 59 12.60 -3.79 -2.05
N LEU A 60 13.60 -4.68 -2.00
CA LEU A 60 14.51 -4.79 -0.86
C LEU A 60 15.28 -3.49 -0.62
N ALA A 61 15.68 -2.81 -1.70
CA ALA A 61 16.34 -1.52 -1.68
C ALA A 61 15.39 -0.32 -1.55
N LYS A 62 14.06 -0.55 -1.44
CA LYS A 62 13.03 0.49 -1.32
C LYS A 62 13.01 1.50 -2.49
N HIS A 63 13.36 1.06 -3.68
CA HIS A 63 13.35 1.89 -4.89
C HIS A 63 11.94 2.09 -5.45
N ASN A 64 11.78 3.20 -6.17
CA ASN A 64 10.64 3.37 -7.06
C ASN A 64 10.88 2.53 -8.34
N ILE A 65 9.83 1.93 -8.89
CA ILE A 65 9.96 0.95 -9.98
C ILE A 65 9.15 1.44 -11.18
N ILE A 66 9.76 1.40 -12.37
CA ILE A 66 9.10 1.61 -13.65
C ILE A 66 9.20 0.31 -14.45
N LEU A 67 8.08 -0.25 -14.88
CA LEU A 67 8.06 -1.43 -15.74
C LEU A 67 7.92 -1.01 -17.21
N LEU A 68 8.98 -1.25 -17.99
CA LEU A 68 9.00 -1.00 -19.43
C LEU A 68 8.87 -2.32 -20.20
N GLY A 69 8.14 -2.31 -21.32
CA GLY A 69 7.98 -3.48 -22.16
C GLY A 69 6.80 -3.38 -23.12
N LEU A 70 6.72 -4.33 -24.05
CA LEU A 70 5.67 -4.40 -25.07
C LEU A 70 4.30 -4.78 -24.47
N ARG A 71 3.23 -4.61 -25.26
CA ARG A 71 1.88 -5.08 -24.90
C ARG A 71 1.91 -6.60 -24.68
N GLY A 72 1.20 -7.08 -23.66
CA GLY A 72 1.11 -8.51 -23.34
C GLY A 72 2.24 -9.06 -22.46
N GLN A 73 3.26 -8.27 -22.13
CA GLN A 73 4.39 -8.68 -21.29
C GLN A 73 4.10 -8.64 -19.77
N ALA A 74 2.86 -8.93 -19.37
CA ALA A 74 2.43 -9.08 -17.98
C ALA A 74 2.68 -7.91 -16.99
N LYS A 75 3.08 -6.71 -17.44
CA LYS A 75 3.34 -5.53 -16.59
C LYS A 75 2.23 -5.25 -15.57
N SER A 76 0.98 -5.09 -16.05
CA SER A 76 -0.16 -4.81 -15.16
C SER A 76 -0.48 -5.99 -14.24
N ARG A 77 -0.17 -7.24 -14.63
CA ARG A 77 -0.35 -8.41 -13.77
C ARG A 77 0.67 -8.40 -12.63
N ILE A 78 1.93 -8.07 -12.91
CA ILE A 78 2.98 -7.93 -11.89
C ILE A 78 2.60 -6.82 -10.90
N ILE A 79 2.23 -5.64 -11.38
CA ILE A 79 1.85 -4.50 -10.54
C ILE A 79 0.70 -4.87 -9.60
N ARG A 80 -0.37 -5.48 -10.12
CA ARG A 80 -1.50 -5.90 -9.28
C ARG A 80 -1.11 -6.97 -8.25
N GLN A 81 -0.19 -7.87 -8.56
CA GLN A 81 0.28 -8.86 -7.59
C GLN A 81 1.22 -8.28 -6.51
N LEU A 82 1.77 -7.08 -6.70
CA LEU A 82 2.53 -6.41 -5.64
C LEU A 82 1.64 -6.03 -4.45
N THR A 83 0.32 -5.84 -4.65
CA THR A 83 -0.62 -5.59 -3.54
C THR A 83 -0.75 -6.79 -2.61
N GLU A 84 -0.44 -8.01 -3.08
CA GLU A 84 -0.35 -9.21 -2.25
C GLU A 84 0.79 -9.15 -1.22
N LEU A 85 1.75 -8.22 -1.39
CA LEU A 85 2.82 -7.97 -0.44
C LEU A 85 2.45 -6.90 0.60
N LEU A 86 1.29 -6.26 0.48
CA LEU A 86 0.78 -5.38 1.54
C LEU A 86 0.19 -6.22 2.69
N ASP A 87 -0.09 -5.58 3.81
CA ASP A 87 -0.84 -6.14 4.93
C ASP A 87 -2.30 -6.28 4.51
N ASP A 88 -2.97 -7.31 5.05
CA ASP A 88 -4.35 -7.60 4.70
C ASP A 88 -5.26 -6.39 4.93
N GLN A 89 -5.01 -5.66 6.02
CA GLN A 89 -5.81 -4.51 6.43
C GLN A 89 -4.95 -3.38 6.99
N LEU A 90 -5.37 -2.15 6.69
CA LEU A 90 -4.74 -0.89 7.10
C LEU A 90 -5.76 -0.04 7.86
N PRO A 91 -5.43 0.51 9.04
CA PRO A 91 -6.30 1.44 9.74
C PRO A 91 -6.19 2.84 9.11
N ILE A 92 -7.33 3.47 8.88
CA ILE A 92 -7.47 4.82 8.35
C ILE A 92 -8.38 5.65 9.26
N ILE A 93 -8.29 6.97 9.21
CA ILE A 93 -9.31 7.84 9.81
C ILE A 93 -10.62 7.64 9.06
N ALA A 94 -11.68 7.32 9.79
CA ALA A 94 -13.00 7.09 9.21
C ALA A 94 -13.50 8.34 8.47
N GLY A 95 -14.09 8.16 7.29
CA GLY A 95 -14.56 9.26 6.45
C GLY A 95 -13.46 10.02 5.68
N SER A 96 -12.19 9.64 5.81
CA SER A 96 -11.12 10.20 4.98
C SER A 96 -11.21 9.65 3.55
N GLU A 97 -11.28 10.55 2.57
CA GLU A 97 -11.27 10.20 1.14
C GLU A 97 -9.91 9.68 0.67
N VAL A 98 -8.84 10.05 1.40
CA VAL A 98 -7.45 9.78 1.02
C VAL A 98 -6.79 8.72 1.90
N ASN A 99 -7.59 7.99 2.67
CA ASN A 99 -7.12 6.94 3.57
C ASN A 99 -6.09 7.47 4.60
N ASP A 100 -6.39 8.62 5.23
CA ASP A 100 -5.49 9.27 6.17
C ASP A 100 -4.98 8.32 7.26
N ASN A 101 -3.68 8.40 7.51
CA ASN A 101 -3.05 7.67 8.60
C ASN A 101 -3.54 8.23 9.96
N PRO A 102 -4.07 7.40 10.88
CA PRO A 102 -4.56 7.85 12.18
C PRO A 102 -3.51 8.53 13.08
N PHE A 103 -2.22 8.26 12.86
CA PHE A 103 -1.11 8.86 13.62
C PHE A 103 -0.56 10.13 12.96
N HIS A 104 -0.61 10.19 11.63
CA HIS A 104 0.01 11.23 10.83
C HIS A 104 -0.87 11.58 9.62
N PRO A 105 -2.06 12.19 9.83
CA PRO A 105 -2.94 12.55 8.74
C PRO A 105 -2.34 13.67 7.88
N ILE A 106 -2.55 13.58 6.58
CA ILE A 106 -2.03 14.52 5.58
C ILE A 106 -3.13 15.50 5.12
N SER A 107 -4.37 15.03 5.07
CA SER A 107 -5.50 15.85 4.64
C SER A 107 -5.91 16.87 5.71
N ALA A 108 -6.58 17.94 5.28
CA ALA A 108 -7.18 18.90 6.19
C ALA A 108 -8.26 18.24 7.07
N TYR A 109 -9.08 17.36 6.48
CA TYR A 109 -10.11 16.59 7.19
C TYR A 109 -9.51 15.75 8.31
N GLY A 110 -8.51 14.92 7.99
CA GLY A 110 -7.86 14.04 8.96
C GLY A 110 -7.22 14.82 10.10
N ARG A 111 -6.52 15.91 9.79
CA ARG A 111 -5.92 16.81 10.82
C ARG A 111 -6.99 17.43 11.72
N GLN A 112 -8.09 17.92 11.16
CA GLN A 112 -9.17 18.53 11.94
C GLN A 112 -9.90 17.48 12.81
N THR A 113 -10.20 16.31 12.27
CA THR A 113 -10.84 15.22 13.00
C THR A 113 -10.00 14.76 14.18
N LEU A 114 -8.68 14.67 14.00
CA LEU A 114 -7.72 14.34 15.06
C LEU A 114 -7.68 15.42 16.15
N GLN A 115 -7.68 16.70 15.77
CA GLN A 115 -7.70 17.82 16.71
C GLN A 115 -8.98 17.87 17.54
N LEU A 116 -10.13 17.55 16.93
CA LEU A 116 -11.43 17.60 17.59
C LEU A 116 -11.66 16.42 18.54
N HIS A 117 -11.25 15.21 18.16
CA HIS A 117 -11.63 13.97 18.87
C HIS A 117 -10.47 13.30 19.61
N GLY A 118 -9.21 13.62 19.28
CA GLY A 118 -8.04 13.01 19.91
C GLY A 118 -8.07 11.48 19.87
N ASP A 119 -7.96 10.83 21.03
CA ASP A 119 -7.98 9.37 21.11
C ASP A 119 -9.34 8.75 20.76
N LEU A 120 -10.42 9.53 20.77
CA LEU A 120 -11.75 9.10 20.34
C LEU A 120 -11.95 9.19 18.82
N THR A 121 -10.95 9.62 18.05
CA THR A 121 -11.02 9.61 16.58
C THR A 121 -11.35 8.20 16.09
N HIS A 122 -12.49 8.09 15.39
CA HIS A 122 -12.95 6.83 14.84
C HIS A 122 -12.05 6.37 13.69
N ILE A 123 -11.73 5.08 13.66
CA ILE A 123 -10.90 4.47 12.62
C ILE A 123 -11.65 3.35 11.90
N GLU A 124 -11.30 3.17 10.63
CA GLU A 124 -11.80 2.10 9.78
C GLU A 124 -10.64 1.24 9.26
N TRP A 125 -10.92 -0.03 8.94
CA TRP A 125 -9.91 -0.95 8.44
C TRP A 125 -10.20 -1.33 7.00
N ILE A 126 -9.44 -0.75 6.07
CA ILE A 126 -9.56 -1.03 4.64
C ILE A 126 -8.66 -2.19 4.23
N GLY A 127 -9.11 -2.96 3.24
CA GLY A 127 -8.32 -4.07 2.68
C GLY A 127 -7.18 -3.60 1.78
N ARG A 128 -6.18 -4.47 1.58
CA ARG A 128 -5.04 -4.26 0.65
C ARG A 128 -5.45 -3.77 -0.75
N ASP A 129 -6.60 -4.22 -1.26
CA ASP A 129 -7.06 -3.92 -2.63
C ASP A 129 -7.54 -2.47 -2.77
N ALA A 130 -8.05 -1.87 -1.68
CA ALA A 130 -8.44 -0.45 -1.66
C ALA A 130 -7.24 0.50 -1.72
N ARG A 131 -6.01 -0.02 -1.59
CA ARG A 131 -4.76 0.74 -1.62
C ARG A 131 -4.11 0.76 -3.00
N PHE A 132 -4.71 0.08 -3.98
CA PHE A 132 -4.24 0.08 -5.35
C PHE A 132 -4.97 1.13 -6.18
N VAL A 133 -4.22 2.10 -6.71
CA VAL A 133 -4.73 3.13 -7.61
C VAL A 133 -4.07 2.95 -8.98
N GLU A 134 -4.89 2.86 -10.03
CA GLU A 134 -4.43 2.82 -11.42
C GLU A 134 -5.00 4.03 -12.15
N LYS A 135 -4.12 4.86 -12.73
CA LYS A 135 -4.50 5.94 -13.64
C LYS A 135 -3.92 5.63 -15.01
N LEU A 136 -4.79 5.58 -16.02
CA LEU A 136 -4.35 5.52 -17.40
C LEU A 136 -3.85 6.90 -17.78
N ALA A 137 -2.55 7.01 -18.08
CA ALA A 137 -2.00 8.21 -18.66
C ALA A 137 -2.45 8.29 -20.12
N THR A 138 -3.50 9.08 -20.38
CA THR A 138 -3.77 9.60 -21.72
C THR A 138 -2.85 10.81 -21.97
N PRO A 139 -2.54 11.18 -23.23
CA PRO A 139 -1.55 12.23 -23.53
C PRO A 139 -1.85 13.60 -22.87
N ASP A 140 -3.10 13.81 -22.50
CA ASP A 140 -3.66 14.97 -21.81
C ASP A 140 -3.47 14.95 -20.28
N VAL A 141 -3.10 13.81 -19.68
CA VAL A 141 -2.82 13.68 -18.24
C VAL A 141 -1.38 14.11 -17.96
N THR A 142 -1.20 15.17 -17.18
CA THR A 142 0.13 15.63 -16.79
C THR A 142 0.67 14.86 -15.60
N ILE A 143 2.01 14.88 -15.40
CA ILE A 143 2.63 14.31 -14.19
C ILE A 143 2.08 14.96 -12.92
N ALA A 144 1.71 16.25 -12.97
CA ALA A 144 1.10 16.95 -11.84
C ALA A 144 -0.29 16.37 -11.50
N ASP A 145 -1.09 16.03 -12.50
CA ASP A 145 -2.40 15.39 -12.31
C ASP A 145 -2.26 13.98 -11.74
N ILE A 146 -1.19 13.25 -12.13
CA ILE A 146 -0.89 11.92 -11.57
C ILE A 146 -0.43 12.02 -10.12
N ILE A 147 0.39 13.02 -9.78
CA ILE A 147 0.88 13.21 -8.39
C ILE A 147 -0.28 13.65 -7.48
N GLY A 148 -1.10 14.61 -7.90
CA GLY A 148 -2.23 15.10 -7.10
C GLY A 148 -3.32 14.07 -6.86
N ASP A 149 -3.52 13.12 -7.78
CA ASP A 149 -4.55 12.08 -7.67
C ASP A 149 -4.08 10.80 -6.95
N VAL A 150 -2.77 10.50 -6.95
CA VAL A 150 -2.22 9.22 -6.44
C VAL A 150 -1.57 9.36 -5.06
N ASP A 151 -1.15 10.57 -4.67
CA ASP A 151 -0.56 10.89 -3.36
C ASP A 151 -0.98 12.32 -2.93
N PRO A 152 -2.18 12.50 -2.36
CA PRO A 152 -2.71 13.81 -1.94
C PRO A 152 -2.01 14.42 -0.72
#